data_AF-X0GXE1-F1
#
_entry.id   AF-X0GXE1-F1
#
_cell.length_a   1.000
_cell.length_b   1.000
_cell.length_c   1.000
_cell.angle_alpha   90.00
_cell.angle_beta   90.00
_cell.angle_gamma   90.00
#
_symmetry.space_group_name_H-M   'P 1'
#
loop_
_entity.id
_entity.type
_entity.pdbx_description
1 polymer ?
#
loop_
_entity_poly.entity_id
_entity_poly.type
_entity_poly.pdbx_seq_one_letter_code
_entity_poly.pdbx_strand_id
1 'polypeptide(L)'
;MEVQQALRDLIDTVQLLQRKATLAERPLLRLTMELLELCASTEPQPCMVELLQVEVGQQKRWVMDYLNQQKGNEQMTRLADDFAKPSEDHERLLLRYCQETWEGARAIALVLDVPLLRPT
;
A
#
# COMPACT_ATOMS: atom_id res chain seq x y z
N MET A 1 -2.14 11.96 -17.91
CA MET A 1 -1.65 12.72 -16.74
C MET A 1 -2.34 12.34 -15.43
N GLU A 2 -3.68 12.19 -15.37
CA GLU A 2 -4.37 11.92 -14.09
C GLU A 2 -3.98 10.59 -13.40
N VAL A 3 -3.86 9.50 -14.16
CA VAL A 3 -3.48 8.17 -13.60
C VAL A 3 -2.06 8.16 -13.05
N GLN A 4 -1.11 8.79 -13.75
CA GLN A 4 0.28 8.87 -13.29
C GLN A 4 0.39 9.66 -11.99
N GLN A 5 -0.38 10.75 -11.85
CA GLN A 5 -0.46 11.46 -10.59
C GLN A 5 -1.11 10.60 -9.49
N ALA A 6 -2.18 9.89 -9.80
CA ALA A 6 -2.82 8.97 -8.85
C ALA A 6 -1.86 7.85 -8.38
N LEU A 7 -1.02 7.32 -9.28
CA LEU A 7 0.00 6.34 -8.94
C LEU A 7 1.07 6.93 -8.03
N ARG A 8 1.52 8.17 -8.28
CA ARG A 8 2.45 8.88 -7.39
C ARG A 8 1.84 9.10 -6.00
N ASP A 9 0.59 9.51 -5.93
CA ASP A 9 -0.15 9.64 -4.68
C ASP A 9 -0.23 8.30 -3.92
N LEU A 10 -0.44 7.19 -4.64
CA LEU A 10 -0.45 5.85 -4.04
C LEU A 10 0.94 5.48 -3.50
N ILE A 11 2.00 5.74 -4.26
CA ILE A 11 3.40 5.55 -3.82
C ILE A 11 3.65 6.31 -2.52
N ASP A 12 3.30 7.60 -2.45
CA ASP A 12 3.45 8.41 -1.24
C ASP A 12 2.68 7.81 -0.05
N THR A 13 1.48 7.26 -0.31
CA THR A 13 0.65 6.62 0.72
C THR A 13 1.29 5.31 1.20
N VAL A 14 1.86 4.50 0.31
CA VAL A 14 2.58 3.26 0.65
C VAL A 14 3.88 3.55 1.41
N GLN A 15 4.57 4.66 1.12
CA GLN A 15 5.72 5.10 1.91
C GLN A 15 5.35 5.39 3.37
N LEU A 16 4.14 5.94 3.62
CA LEU A 16 3.65 6.13 4.99
C LEU A 16 3.43 4.78 5.70
N LEU A 17 2.92 3.77 4.99
CA LEU A 17 2.78 2.40 5.49
C LEU A 17 4.15 1.79 5.82
N GLN A 18 5.16 2.01 4.97
CA GLN A 18 6.53 1.54 5.17
C GLN A 18 7.17 2.10 6.44
N ARG A 19 6.85 3.34 6.85
CA ARG A 19 7.33 3.92 8.12
C ARG A 19 6.78 3.20 9.36
N LYS A 20 5.69 2.45 9.21
CA LYS A 20 5.09 1.62 10.27
C LYS A 20 5.49 0.14 10.19
N ALA A 21 6.22 -0.26 9.14
CA ALA A 21 6.59 -1.65 8.88
C ALA A 21 7.67 -2.17 9.83
N THR A 22 7.48 -3.42 10.28
CA THR A 22 8.48 -4.19 11.02
C THR A 22 9.42 -4.93 10.05
N LEU A 23 10.28 -5.81 10.56
CA LEU A 23 11.18 -6.60 9.72
C LEU A 23 10.43 -7.54 8.77
N ALA A 24 9.23 -8.00 9.13
CA ALA A 24 8.47 -8.96 8.35
C ALA A 24 7.89 -8.36 7.06
N GLU A 25 7.40 -7.12 7.10
CA GLU A 25 6.71 -6.52 5.95
C GLU A 25 7.63 -5.75 5.01
N ARG A 26 8.82 -5.34 5.47
CA ARG A 26 9.77 -4.53 4.69
C ARG A 26 10.11 -5.11 3.32
N PRO A 27 10.42 -6.42 3.17
CA PRO A 27 10.72 -6.97 1.85
C PRO A 27 9.54 -6.84 0.88
N LEU A 28 8.33 -7.13 1.35
CA LEU A 28 7.10 -7.05 0.56
C LEU A 28 6.79 -5.60 0.14
N LEU A 29 6.88 -4.65 1.07
CA LEU A 29 6.65 -3.24 0.78
C LEU A 29 7.70 -2.66 -0.16
N ARG A 30 8.95 -3.12 -0.09
CA ARG A 30 9.98 -2.73 -1.04
C ARG A 30 9.63 -3.17 -2.46
N LEU A 31 9.24 -4.43 -2.65
CA LEU A 31 8.80 -4.94 -3.96
C LEU A 31 7.56 -4.20 -4.47
N THR A 32 6.62 -3.89 -3.57
CA THR A 32 5.42 -3.13 -3.88
C THR A 32 5.76 -1.74 -4.40
N MET A 33 6.68 -1.04 -3.73
CA MET A 33 7.18 0.27 -4.15
C MET A 33 7.88 0.22 -5.51
N GLU A 34 8.80 -0.72 -5.70
CA GLU A 34 9.52 -0.92 -6.97
C GLU A 34 8.53 -1.17 -8.14
N LEU A 35 7.50 -1.99 -7.91
CA LEU A 35 6.47 -2.26 -8.93
C LEU A 35 5.61 -1.03 -9.23
N LEU A 36 5.19 -0.27 -8.22
CA LEU A 36 4.39 0.94 -8.39
C LEU A 36 5.19 2.05 -9.10
N GLU A 37 6.50 2.18 -8.83
CA GLU A 37 7.38 3.11 -9.53
C GLU A 37 7.47 2.78 -11.03
N LEU A 38 7.60 1.49 -11.38
CA LEU A 38 7.54 1.03 -12.77
C LEU A 38 6.19 1.38 -13.42
N CYS A 39 5.09 1.14 -12.72
CA CYS A 39 3.74 1.51 -13.17
C CYS A 39 3.61 3.02 -13.40
N ALA A 40 4.13 3.86 -12.50
CA ALA A 40 4.07 5.31 -12.60
C ALA A 40 4.90 5.88 -13.77
N SER A 41 5.90 5.13 -14.24
CA SER A 41 6.71 5.45 -15.42
C SER A 41 6.11 4.95 -16.74
N THR A 42 5.04 4.16 -16.69
CA THR A 42 4.39 3.57 -17.86
C THR A 42 3.22 4.44 -18.31
N GLU A 43 3.11 4.68 -19.61
CA GLU A 43 1.98 5.42 -20.18
C GLU A 43 0.78 4.49 -20.37
N PRO A 44 -0.38 4.75 -19.72
CA PRO A 44 -1.55 3.89 -19.84
C PRO A 44 -2.20 4.04 -21.21
N GLN A 45 -2.72 2.92 -21.75
CA GLN A 45 -3.60 2.98 -22.91
C GLN A 45 -4.90 3.73 -22.56
N PRO A 46 -5.43 4.58 -23.47
CA PRO A 46 -6.62 5.39 -23.17
C PRO A 46 -7.84 4.59 -22.68
N CYS A 47 -8.04 3.37 -23.20
CA CYS A 47 -9.14 2.49 -22.81
C CYS A 47 -9.02 1.91 -21.39
N MET A 48 -7.83 1.97 -20.77
CA MET A 48 -7.58 1.41 -19.45
C MET A 48 -7.57 2.48 -18.34
N VAL A 49 -7.65 3.76 -18.71
CA VAL A 49 -7.50 4.89 -17.76
C VAL A 49 -8.52 4.82 -16.62
N GLU A 50 -9.80 4.62 -16.93
CA GLU A 50 -10.87 4.55 -15.91
C GLU A 50 -10.67 3.36 -14.95
N LEU A 51 -10.32 2.19 -15.49
CA LEU A 51 -10.05 0.99 -14.69
C LEU A 51 -8.87 1.24 -13.73
N LEU A 52 -7.80 1.86 -14.22
CA LEU A 52 -6.63 2.20 -13.41
C LEU A 52 -6.96 3.23 -12.33
N GLN A 53 -7.76 4.25 -12.63
CA GLN A 53 -8.20 5.22 -11.61
C GLN A 53 -8.99 4.55 -10.49
N VAL A 54 -9.88 3.62 -10.84
CA VAL A 54 -10.67 2.85 -9.86
C VAL A 54 -9.78 1.98 -8.99
N GLU A 55 -8.84 1.25 -9.59
CA GLU A 55 -7.94 0.36 -8.84
C GLU A 55 -7.00 1.16 -7.93
N VAL A 56 -6.33 2.18 -8.46
CA VAL A 56 -5.45 3.06 -7.68
C VAL A 56 -6.20 3.74 -6.54
N GLY A 57 -7.43 4.20 -6.78
CA GLY A 57 -8.28 4.80 -5.76
C GLY A 57 -8.73 3.80 -4.67
N GLN A 58 -8.94 2.53 -5.01
CA GLN A 58 -9.20 1.47 -4.04
C GLN A 58 -7.98 1.20 -3.17
N GLN A 59 -6.80 1.05 -3.78
CA GLN A 59 -5.57 0.79 -3.05
C GLN A 59 -5.20 1.94 -2.10
N LYS A 60 -5.37 3.19 -2.54
CA LYS A 60 -5.14 4.37 -1.68
C LYS A 60 -6.07 4.36 -0.47
N ARG A 61 -7.37 4.06 -0.67
CA ARG A 61 -8.33 3.95 0.45
C ARG A 61 -7.94 2.84 1.41
N TRP A 62 -7.56 1.67 0.90
CA TRP A 62 -7.14 0.53 1.70
C TRP A 62 -5.96 0.87 2.62
N VAL A 63 -4.89 1.49 2.08
CA VAL A 63 -3.74 1.89 2.90
C VAL A 63 -4.12 2.95 3.92
N MET A 64 -4.94 3.94 3.53
CA MET A 64 -5.40 4.98 4.44
C MET A 64 -6.29 4.45 5.57
N ASP A 65 -7.11 3.43 5.32
CA ASP A 65 -7.94 2.79 6.35
C ASP A 65 -7.06 2.20 7.46
N TYR A 66 -5.97 1.51 7.10
CA TYR A 66 -4.99 1.06 8.09
C TYR A 66 -4.36 2.23 8.85
N LEU A 67 -3.84 3.23 8.15
CA LEU A 67 -3.17 4.37 8.80
C LEU A 67 -4.11 5.13 9.75
N ASN A 68 -5.40 5.21 9.44
CA ASN A 68 -6.41 5.83 10.30
C ASN A 68 -6.74 4.96 11.51
N GLN A 69 -6.88 3.64 11.33
CA GLN A 69 -7.03 2.69 12.44
C GLN A 69 -5.83 2.77 13.39
N GLN A 70 -4.61 2.87 12.86
CA GLN A 70 -3.39 3.04 13.65
C GLN A 70 -3.40 4.33 14.47
N LYS A 71 -3.79 5.47 13.88
CA LYS A 71 -3.91 6.73 14.62
C LYS A 71 -4.95 6.65 15.74
N GLY A 72 -6.10 6.04 15.48
CA GLY A 72 -7.14 5.83 16.49
C GLY A 72 -6.63 4.95 17.65
N ASN A 73 -5.91 3.87 17.32
CA ASN A 73 -5.32 2.99 18.30
C ASN A 73 -4.21 3.67 19.11
N GLU A 74 -3.31 4.44 18.48
CA GLU A 74 -2.29 5.22 19.18
C GLU A 74 -2.90 6.24 20.16
N GLN A 75 -4.03 6.87 19.79
CA GLN A 75 -4.76 7.78 20.69
C GLN A 75 -5.38 7.03 21.87
N MET A 76 -5.94 5.84 21.64
CA MET A 76 -6.50 4.98 22.70
C MET A 76 -5.42 4.43 23.64
N THR A 77 -4.28 4.00 23.10
CA THR A 77 -3.17 3.47 23.92
C THR A 77 -2.56 4.55 24.80
N ARG A 78 -2.40 5.79 24.32
CA ARG A 78 -1.96 6.94 25.14
C ARG A 78 -2.92 7.28 26.28
N LEU A 79 -4.20 6.93 26.14
CA LEU A 79 -5.19 7.09 27.21
C LEU A 79 -5.16 5.93 28.21
N ALA A 80 -4.55 4.80 27.84
CA ALA A 80 -4.52 3.55 28.58
C ALA A 80 -3.13 3.17 29.10
N ASP A 81 -2.18 4.11 29.12
CA ASP A 81 -0.78 3.87 29.49
C ASP A 81 -0.65 3.18 30.86
N ASP A 82 -0.30 1.88 30.81
CA ASP A 82 0.65 1.23 31.70
C ASP A 82 0.98 -0.24 31.31
N PHE A 83 0.26 -0.92 30.41
CA PHE A 83 0.49 -2.37 30.19
C PHE A 83 0.42 -2.96 28.76
N ALA A 84 0.11 -2.18 27.71
CA ALA A 84 -0.14 -2.78 26.40
C ALA A 84 1.14 -2.93 25.56
N LYS A 85 1.71 -4.15 25.52
CA LYS A 85 2.49 -4.60 24.34
C LYS A 85 1.60 -4.52 23.09
N PRO A 86 2.15 -4.27 21.89
CA PRO A 86 1.39 -4.49 20.65
C PRO A 86 0.82 -5.91 20.70
N SER A 87 -0.49 -6.06 20.60
CA SER A 87 -1.10 -7.38 20.54
C SER A 87 -0.67 -8.08 19.25
N GLU A 88 -0.50 -9.40 19.29
CA GLU A 88 -0.18 -10.24 18.12
C GLU A 88 -1.14 -10.00 16.93
N ASP A 89 -2.38 -9.62 17.21
CA ASP A 89 -3.38 -9.23 16.23
C ASP A 89 -2.97 -8.02 15.36
N HIS A 90 -2.14 -7.13 15.89
CA HIS A 90 -1.76 -5.88 15.24
C HIS A 90 -0.67 -6.10 14.18
N GLU A 91 0.30 -6.98 14.47
CA GLU A 91 1.32 -7.41 13.51
C GLU A 91 0.68 -8.21 12.37
N ARG A 92 -0.25 -9.12 12.69
CA ARG A 92 -1.03 -9.85 11.68
C ARG A 92 -1.86 -8.93 10.80
N LEU A 93 -2.41 -7.85 11.38
CA LEU A 93 -3.18 -6.85 10.65
C LEU A 93 -2.31 -6.08 9.65
N LEU A 94 -1.16 -5.57 10.10
CA LEU A 94 -0.22 -4.85 9.22
C LEU A 94 0.24 -5.71 8.05
N LEU A 95 0.64 -6.97 8.31
CA LEU A 95 1.05 -7.89 7.27
C LEU A 95 -0.07 -8.10 6.23
N ARG A 96 -1.33 -8.27 6.67
CA ARG A 96 -2.48 -8.38 5.77
C ARG A 96 -2.64 -7.14 4.89
N TYR A 97 -2.55 -5.94 5.47
CA TYR A 97 -2.62 -4.70 4.69
C TYR A 97 -1.49 -4.60 3.65
N CYS A 98 -0.26 -5.01 4.00
CA CYS A 98 0.86 -5.06 3.08
C CYS A 98 0.64 -6.07 1.94
N GLN A 99 0.08 -7.26 2.23
CA GLN A 99 -0.23 -8.29 1.24
C GLN A 99 -1.30 -7.83 0.25
N GLU A 100 -2.39 -7.26 0.74
CA GLU A 100 -3.47 -6.74 -0.11
C GLU A 100 -2.98 -5.57 -0.98
N THR A 101 -2.14 -4.69 -0.41
CA THR A 101 -1.54 -3.58 -1.17
C THR A 101 -0.60 -4.10 -2.27
N TRP A 102 0.13 -5.20 -2.01
CA TRP A 102 0.95 -5.87 -3.00
C TRP A 102 0.11 -6.48 -4.13
N GLU A 103 -0.99 -7.17 -3.81
CA GLU A 103 -1.90 -7.72 -4.82
C GLU A 103 -2.54 -6.61 -5.68
N GLY A 104 -2.90 -5.48 -5.07
CA GLY A 104 -3.33 -4.29 -5.77
C GLY A 104 -2.29 -3.73 -6.75
N ALA A 105 -1.03 -3.60 -6.30
CA ALA A 105 0.06 -3.19 -7.17
C ALA A 105 0.28 -4.16 -8.35
N ARG A 106 0.12 -5.47 -8.12
CA ARG A 106 0.16 -6.47 -9.19
C ARG A 106 -0.99 -6.33 -10.18
N ALA A 107 -2.21 -6.05 -9.70
CA ALA A 107 -3.36 -5.81 -10.57
C ALA A 107 -3.14 -4.60 -11.48
N ILE A 108 -2.63 -3.50 -10.92
CA ILE A 108 -2.25 -2.30 -11.67
C ILE A 108 -1.18 -2.64 -12.72
N ALA A 109 -0.14 -3.36 -12.33
CA ALA A 109 0.94 -3.77 -13.23
C ALA A 109 0.43 -4.62 -14.39
N LEU A 110 -0.49 -5.56 -14.13
CA LEU A 110 -1.12 -6.38 -15.17
C LEU A 110 -1.92 -5.53 -16.16
N VAL A 111 -2.67 -4.53 -15.69
CA VAL A 111 -3.42 -3.62 -16.58
C VAL A 111 -2.49 -2.75 -17.42
N LEU A 112 -1.31 -2.41 -16.90
CA LEU A 112 -0.28 -1.61 -17.60
C LEU A 112 0.70 -2.45 -18.45
N ASP A 113 0.54 -3.78 -18.48
CA ASP A 113 1.48 -4.71 -19.13
C ASP A 113 2.93 -4.57 -18.59
N VAL A 114 3.06 -4.26 -17.29
CA VAL A 114 4.34 -4.16 -16.57
C VAL A 114 4.73 -5.55 -16.05
N PRO A 115 5.97 -6.02 -16.31
CA PRO A 115 6.43 -7.32 -15.81
C PRO A 115 6.39 -7.41 -14.28
N LEU A 116 5.82 -8.49 -13.75
CA LEU A 116 5.75 -8.72 -12.31
C LEU A 116 7.13 -9.06 -11.73
N LEU A 117 7.49 -8.37 -10.66
CA LEU A 117 8.67 -8.69 -9.86
C LEU A 117 8.38 -9.94 -9.02
N ARG A 118 9.31 -10.90 -8.99
CA ARG A 118 9.21 -12.06 -8.09
C ARG A 118 9.99 -11.77 -6.81
N PRO A 119 9.43 -12.06 -5.63
CA PRO A 119 10.22 -12.05 -4.41
C PRO A 119 11.35 -13.07 -4.55
N THR A 120 12.60 -12.62 -4.41
CA THR A 120 13.79 -13.48 -4.25
C THR A 120 13.95 -13.91 -2.81
#